data_AF-A0A2N1CWW0-F1
#
_entry.id   AF-A0A2N1CWW0-F1
#
_cell.length_a   1.000
_cell.length_b   1.000
_cell.length_c   1.000
_cell.angle_alpha   90.00
_cell.angle_beta   90.00
_cell.angle_gamma   90.00
#
_symmetry.space_group_name_H-M   'P 1'
#
loop_
_entity.id
_entity.type
_entity.pdbx_description
1 polymer ?
#
loop_
_entity_poly.entity_id
_entity_poly.type
_entity_poly.pdbx_seq_one_letter_code
_entity_poly.pdbx_strand_id
1 'polypeptide(L)'
;MWGETHLANETVEENSGLGKAIKYFIKHYAGLSLFCSVPGAKIDNNGIEAMLKIVVRDRKNAMFHKTLLGATIGDVITSMIATGMEAGVNVMDYFTLLQREQAQAKAHPEKYLPWNYQENS
;
A
#
# COMPACT_ATOMS: atom_id res chain seq x y z
N MET A 1 -13.17 -28.70 -11.33
CA MET A 1 -13.29 -27.90 -10.07
C MET A 1 -14.75 -27.51 -9.88
N TRP A 2 -15.26 -27.34 -8.64
CA TRP A 2 -16.68 -27.04 -8.36
C TRP A 2 -17.25 -25.93 -9.27
N GLY A 3 -16.52 -24.82 -9.41
CA GLY A 3 -16.94 -23.69 -10.23
C GLY A 3 -17.03 -23.97 -11.73
N GLU A 4 -16.12 -24.80 -12.28
CA GLU A 4 -16.13 -25.18 -13.70
C GLU A 4 -17.37 -26.01 -14.03
N THR A 5 -17.76 -26.92 -13.12
CA THR A 5 -18.98 -27.73 -13.28
C THR A 5 -20.23 -26.87 -13.30
N HIS A 6 -20.30 -25.85 -12.44
CA HIS A 6 -21.46 -24.95 -12.39
C HIS A 6 -21.61 -24.07 -13.62
N LEU A 7 -20.49 -23.61 -14.19
CA LEU A 7 -20.47 -22.87 -15.45
C LEU A 7 -20.80 -23.77 -16.65
N ALA A 8 -20.25 -24.98 -16.71
CA ALA A 8 -20.48 -25.92 -17.80
C ALA A 8 -21.92 -26.46 -17.84
N ASN A 9 -22.53 -26.67 -16.68
CA ASN A 9 -23.92 -27.13 -16.56
C ASN A 9 -24.93 -25.97 -16.57
N GLU A 10 -24.48 -24.72 -16.78
CA GLU A 10 -25.29 -23.49 -16.83
C GLU A 10 -26.16 -23.25 -15.57
N THR A 11 -25.85 -23.93 -14.46
CA THR A 11 -26.53 -23.73 -13.17
C THR A 11 -26.19 -22.38 -12.53
N VAL A 12 -25.10 -21.74 -12.97
CA VAL A 12 -24.74 -20.37 -12.63
C VAL A 12 -24.59 -19.60 -13.94
N GLU A 13 -25.39 -18.56 -14.10
CA GLU A 13 -25.30 -17.66 -15.25
C GLU A 13 -23.92 -17.00 -15.28
N GLU A 14 -23.23 -17.13 -16.40
CA GLU A 14 -21.83 -16.77 -16.57
C GLU A 14 -21.57 -15.27 -16.35
N ASN A 15 -22.55 -14.43 -16.75
CA ASN A 15 -22.47 -12.97 -16.65
C ASN A 15 -23.01 -12.42 -15.32
N SER A 16 -23.56 -13.29 -14.47
CA SER A 16 -23.97 -12.92 -13.12
C SER A 16 -22.78 -12.54 -12.24
N GLY A 17 -23.05 -11.90 -11.10
CA GLY A 17 -22.00 -11.58 -10.12
C GLY A 17 -21.22 -12.82 -9.66
N LEU A 18 -21.92 -13.93 -9.42
CA LEU A 18 -21.31 -15.20 -9.02
C LEU A 18 -20.53 -15.84 -10.19
N GLY A 19 -21.09 -15.85 -11.41
CA GLY A 19 -20.42 -16.38 -12.59
C GLY A 19 -19.09 -15.66 -12.87
N LYS A 20 -19.10 -14.33 -12.77
CA LYS A 20 -17.88 -13.50 -12.88
C LYS A 20 -16.86 -13.81 -11.78
N ALA A 21 -17.31 -13.99 -10.53
CA ALA A 21 -16.42 -14.34 -9.41
C ALA A 21 -15.77 -15.73 -9.61
N ILE A 22 -16.55 -16.72 -10.04
CA ILE A 22 -16.04 -18.07 -10.34
C ILE A 22 -15.00 -18.02 -11.47
N LYS A 23 -15.31 -17.32 -12.58
CA LYS A 23 -14.37 -17.12 -13.68
C LYS A 23 -13.06 -16.47 -13.22
N TYR A 24 -13.16 -15.42 -12.41
CA TYR A 24 -12.00 -14.74 -11.86
C TYR A 24 -11.15 -15.70 -11.01
N PHE A 25 -11.78 -16.44 -10.10
CA PHE A 25 -11.10 -17.40 -9.24
C PHE A 25 -10.36 -18.48 -10.04
N ILE A 26 -11.03 -19.09 -11.02
CA ILE A 26 -10.42 -20.11 -11.89
C ILE A 26 -9.23 -19.52 -12.66
N LYS A 27 -9.42 -18.35 -13.29
CA LYS A 27 -8.37 -17.65 -14.06
C LYS A 27 -7.13 -17.33 -13.22
N HIS A 28 -7.32 -16.97 -11.95
CA HIS A 28 -6.25 -16.51 -11.06
C HIS A 28 -5.83 -17.53 -10.00
N TYR A 29 -6.32 -18.78 -10.09
CA TYR A 29 -6.16 -19.80 -9.05
C TYR A 29 -4.71 -20.02 -8.61
N ALA A 30 -3.78 -20.10 -9.56
CA ALA A 30 -2.36 -20.29 -9.25
C ALA A 30 -1.77 -19.17 -8.37
N GLY A 31 -2.19 -17.92 -8.59
CA GLY A 31 -1.76 -16.79 -7.75
C GLY A 31 -2.49 -16.76 -6.41
N LEU A 32 -3.81 -17.01 -6.43
CA LEU A 32 -4.65 -17.00 -5.22
C LEU A 32 -4.34 -18.15 -4.25
N SER A 33 -3.71 -19.23 -4.71
CA SER A 33 -3.31 -20.39 -3.89
C SER A 33 -1.82 -20.41 -3.54
N LEU A 34 -1.05 -19.38 -3.91
CA LEU A 34 0.40 -19.35 -3.72
C LEU A 34 0.81 -19.46 -2.25
N PHE A 35 -0.02 -18.98 -1.33
CA PHE A 35 0.21 -19.10 0.12
C PHE A 35 0.24 -20.56 0.62
N CYS A 36 -0.32 -21.51 -0.15
CA CYS A 36 -0.27 -22.93 0.17
C CYS A 36 1.09 -23.57 -0.14
N SER A 37 1.89 -22.97 -1.03
CA SER A 37 3.14 -23.56 -1.52
C SER A 37 4.39 -22.72 -1.23
N VAL A 38 4.24 -21.40 -1.06
CA VAL A 38 5.35 -20.48 -0.78
C VAL A 38 5.31 -20.06 0.70
N PRO A 39 6.29 -20.46 1.51
CA PRO A 39 6.39 -20.03 2.90
C PRO A 39 6.43 -18.49 3.01
N GLY A 40 5.60 -17.95 3.91
CA GLY A 40 5.53 -16.50 4.17
C GLY A 40 4.70 -15.68 3.18
N ALA A 41 4.21 -16.28 2.08
CA ALA A 41 3.25 -15.60 1.22
C ALA A 41 1.95 -15.30 1.98
N LYS A 42 1.47 -14.07 1.86
CA LYS A 42 0.23 -13.61 2.52
C LYS A 42 -0.99 -14.14 1.79
N ILE A 43 -2.02 -14.52 2.54
CA ILE A 43 -3.30 -14.99 2.00
C ILE A 43 -4.11 -13.86 1.34
N ASP A 44 -3.93 -12.63 1.81
CA ASP A 44 -4.63 -11.45 1.34
C ASP A 44 -3.66 -10.27 1.15
N ASN A 45 -4.16 -9.26 0.45
CA ASN A 45 -3.47 -8.00 0.15
C ASN A 45 -3.97 -6.82 1.00
N ASN A 46 -4.73 -7.06 2.09
CA ASN A 46 -5.41 -6.01 2.84
C ASN A 46 -4.44 -4.93 3.35
N GLY A 47 -3.23 -5.32 3.76
CA GLY A 47 -2.20 -4.38 4.18
C GLY A 47 -1.77 -3.43 3.05
N ILE A 48 -1.56 -3.95 1.84
CA ILE A 48 -1.23 -3.14 0.66
C ILE A 48 -2.40 -2.23 0.30
N GLU A 49 -3.64 -2.74 0.33
CA GLU A 49 -4.84 -1.93 0.08
C GLU A 49 -5.00 -0.82 1.12
N ALA A 50 -4.71 -1.08 2.39
CA ALA A 50 -4.72 -0.08 3.45
C ALA A 50 -3.68 1.03 3.20
N MET A 51 -2.46 0.66 2.79
CA MET A 51 -1.43 1.64 2.43
C MET A 51 -1.86 2.49 1.21
N LEU A 52 -2.43 1.86 0.18
CA LEU A 52 -2.91 2.57 -1.02
C LEU A 52 -4.03 3.58 -0.70
N LYS A 53 -4.86 3.30 0.31
CA LYS A 53 -5.90 4.24 0.76
C LYS A 53 -5.34 5.58 1.24
N ILE A 54 -4.11 5.63 1.73
CA ILE A 54 -3.47 6.89 2.16
C ILE A 54 -3.35 7.85 0.96
N VAL A 55 -2.81 7.38 -0.16
CA VAL A 55 -2.63 8.18 -1.39
C VAL A 55 -3.98 8.56 -2.01
N VAL A 56 -4.95 7.63 -2.00
CA VAL A 56 -6.31 7.92 -2.49
C VAL A 56 -6.99 8.99 -1.64
N ARG A 57 -6.85 8.93 -0.31
CA ARG A 57 -7.39 9.93 0.61
C ARG A 57 -6.71 11.28 0.43
N ASP A 58 -5.38 11.30 0.26
CA ASP A 58 -4.62 12.52 0.02
C ASP A 58 -5.10 13.24 -1.25
N ARG A 59 -5.18 12.53 -2.37
CA ARG A 59 -5.73 13.06 -3.64
C ARG A 59 -7.16 13.59 -3.49
N LYS A 60 -8.01 12.87 -2.77
CA LYS A 60 -9.39 13.31 -2.51
C LYS A 60 -9.45 14.60 -1.69
N ASN A 61 -8.56 14.74 -0.70
CA ASN A 61 -8.53 15.90 0.19
C ASN A 61 -7.87 17.13 -0.45
N ALA A 62 -6.84 16.92 -1.27
CA ALA A 62 -6.13 18.01 -1.95
C ALA A 62 -7.00 18.67 -3.04
N MET A 63 -7.94 17.93 -3.65
CA MET A 63 -8.74 18.29 -4.83
C MET A 63 -7.90 18.62 -6.08
N PHE A 64 -7.06 19.66 -6.00
CA PHE A 64 -6.16 20.12 -7.06
C PHE A 64 -4.84 20.62 -6.48
N HIS A 65 -3.72 20.26 -7.12
CA HIS A 65 -2.44 20.90 -6.85
C HIS A 65 -2.25 22.10 -7.79
N LYS A 66 -1.79 23.24 -7.23
CA LYS A 66 -1.55 24.47 -8.01
C LYS A 66 -0.42 24.31 -9.04
N THR A 67 0.60 23.50 -8.72
CA THR A 67 1.76 23.26 -9.59
C THR A 67 2.18 21.79 -9.52
N LEU A 68 2.83 21.31 -10.59
CA LEU A 68 3.40 19.96 -10.63
C LEU A 68 4.46 19.74 -9.54
N LEU A 69 5.28 20.76 -9.28
CA LEU A 69 6.28 20.72 -8.20
C LEU A 69 5.62 20.54 -6.83
N GLY A 70 4.53 21.26 -6.57
CA GLY A 70 3.76 21.13 -5.33
C GLY A 70 3.16 19.73 -5.16
N ALA A 71 2.63 19.15 -6.24
CA ALA A 71 2.17 17.76 -6.24
C ALA A 71 3.30 16.78 -5.90
N THR A 72 4.46 16.95 -6.55
CA THR A 72 5.63 16.09 -6.34
C THR A 72 6.13 16.15 -4.90
N ILE A 73 6.22 17.34 -4.30
CA ILE A 73 6.62 17.51 -2.90
C ILE A 73 5.58 16.87 -1.97
N GLY A 74 4.29 17.06 -2.26
CA GLY A 74 3.20 16.42 -1.51
C GLY A 74 3.32 14.89 -1.52
N ASP A 75 3.55 14.29 -2.69
CA ASP A 75 3.72 12.84 -2.86
C ASP A 75 4.92 12.31 -2.06
N VAL A 76 6.03 13.06 -2.01
CA VAL A 76 7.21 12.72 -1.20
C VAL A 76 6.88 12.73 0.30
N ILE A 77 6.20 13.78 0.78
CA ILE A 77 5.80 13.89 2.19
C ILE A 77 4.83 12.76 2.55
N THR A 78 3.82 12.49 1.73
CA THR A 78 2.85 11.39 1.93
C THR A 78 3.56 10.03 1.98
N SER A 79 4.56 9.81 1.15
CA SER A 79 5.37 8.58 1.17
C SER A 79 6.17 8.43 2.47
N MET A 80 6.76 9.52 2.97
CA MET A 80 7.48 9.53 4.25
C MET A 80 6.53 9.31 5.44
N ILE A 81 5.33 9.89 5.41
CA ILE A 81 4.28 9.64 6.42
C ILE A 81 3.92 8.15 6.44
N ALA A 82 3.60 7.57 5.27
CA ALA A 82 3.23 6.16 5.17
C ALA A 82 4.36 5.24 5.67
N THR A 83 5.62 5.55 5.32
CA THR A 83 6.78 4.80 5.79
C THR A 83 6.95 4.88 7.31
N GLY A 84 6.80 6.07 7.90
CA GLY A 84 6.87 6.24 9.35
C GLY A 84 5.74 5.54 10.09
N MET A 85 4.53 5.53 9.52
CA MET A 85 3.40 4.75 10.07
C MET A 85 3.70 3.25 10.06
N GLU A 86 4.23 2.71 8.96
CA GLU A 86 4.61 1.29 8.87
C GLU A 86 5.79 0.94 9.78
N ALA A 87 6.71 1.86 10.00
CA ALA A 87 7.80 1.70 10.98
C ALA A 87 7.32 1.80 12.44
N GLY A 88 6.04 2.14 12.68
CA GLY A 88 5.47 2.24 14.03
C GLY A 88 5.95 3.45 14.82
N VAL A 89 6.44 4.51 14.16
CA VAL A 89 7.00 5.69 14.82
C VAL A 89 6.04 6.87 14.81
N ASN A 90 6.23 7.81 15.75
CA ASN A 90 5.52 9.09 15.70
C ASN A 90 6.05 9.93 14.54
N VAL A 91 5.24 10.06 13.49
CA VAL A 91 5.58 10.78 12.27
C VAL A 91 5.81 12.29 12.52
N MET A 92 5.09 12.89 13.47
CA MET A 92 5.29 14.30 13.81
C MET A 92 6.64 14.54 14.49
N ASP A 93 7.05 13.64 15.38
CA ASP A 93 8.36 13.71 16.04
C ASP A 93 9.48 13.53 15.00
N TYR A 94 9.29 12.59 14.07
CA TYR A 94 10.21 12.35 12.97
C TYR A 94 10.42 13.61 12.10
N PHE A 95 9.35 14.24 11.62
CA PHE A 95 9.46 15.46 10.82
C PHE A 95 10.00 16.65 11.63
N THR A 96 9.68 16.73 12.92
CA THR A 96 10.26 17.74 13.81
C THR A 96 11.77 17.61 13.88
N LEU A 97 12.28 16.38 14.08
CA LEU A 97 13.72 16.14 14.13
C LEU A 97 14.39 16.47 12.78
N LEU A 98 13.81 16.02 11.66
CA LEU A 98 14.35 16.32 10.32
C LEU A 98 14.46 17.82 10.05
N GLN A 99 13.48 18.62 10.50
CA GLN A 99 13.53 20.07 10.35
C GLN A 99 14.55 20.70 11.30
N ARG A 100 14.62 20.24 12.56
CA ARG A 100 15.58 20.72 13.56
C ARG A 100 17.03 20.49 13.11
N GLU A 101 17.29 19.34 12.49
CA GLU A 101 18.63 18.86 12.15
C GLU A 101 18.85 18.79 10.63
N GLN A 102 18.19 19.66 9.86
CA GLN A 102 18.20 19.64 8.39
C GLN A 102 19.60 19.50 7.78
N ALA A 103 20.61 20.17 8.35
CA ALA A 103 21.98 20.08 7.86
C ALA A 103 22.59 18.69 8.06
N GLN A 104 22.37 18.07 9.22
CA GLN A 104 22.86 16.74 9.55
C GLN A 104 22.06 15.66 8.82
N ALA A 105 20.73 15.80 8.76
CA ALA A 105 19.87 14.92 7.98
C ALA A 105 20.24 14.91 6.48
N LYS A 106 20.67 16.05 5.94
CA LYS A 106 21.17 16.14 4.56
C LYS A 106 22.56 15.53 4.40
N ALA A 107 23.43 15.66 5.39
CA ALA A 107 24.80 15.12 5.35
C ALA A 107 24.83 13.59 5.57
N HIS A 108 23.93 13.08 6.40
CA HIS A 108 23.89 11.70 6.88
C HIS A 108 22.47 11.11 6.85
N PRO A 109 21.79 11.09 5.69
CA PRO A 109 20.39 10.67 5.59
C PRO A 109 20.13 9.25 6.10
N GLU A 110 21.14 8.37 6.04
CA GLU A 110 21.08 7.01 6.56
C GLU A 110 20.81 6.93 8.06
N LYS A 111 21.13 7.99 8.82
CA LYS A 111 20.88 8.07 10.27
C LYS A 111 19.51 8.63 10.60
N TYR A 112 18.82 9.22 9.64
CA TYR A 112 17.54 9.92 9.82
C TYR A 112 16.42 9.23 9.04
N LEU A 113 16.46 7.90 8.93
CA LEU A 113 15.37 7.13 8.35
C LEU A 113 14.27 6.92 9.40
N PRO A 114 13.02 6.69 8.99
CA PRO A 114 11.90 6.61 9.93
C PRO A 114 12.08 5.56 11.04
N TRP A 115 12.88 4.51 10.82
CA TRP A 115 13.13 3.43 11.78
C TRP A 115 14.38 3.61 12.65
N ASN A 116 15.21 4.63 12.44
CA ASN A 116 16.44 4.84 13.22
C ASN A 116 16.69 6.31 13.63
N TYR A 117 15.86 7.27 13.21
CA TYR A 117 16.05 8.69 13.53
C TYR A 117 16.16 8.98 15.03
N GLN A 118 15.53 8.15 15.87
CA GLN A 118 15.50 8.30 17.33
C GLN A 118 16.88 8.19 17.98
N GLU A 119 17.87 7.61 17.29
CA GLU A 119 19.25 7.56 17.76
C GLU A 119 19.92 8.96 17.79
N ASN A 120 19.33 9.94 17.12
CA ASN A 120 19.81 11.33 17.07
C ASN A 120 18.91 12.31 17.87
N SER A 121 17.88 11.82 18.56
CA SER A 121 16.88 12.65 19.26
C SER A 121 17.42 13.33 20.52
#